data_AF-A0AA37A9C9-F1
#
_entry.id   AF-A0AA37A9C9-F1
#
_cell.length_a   1.000
_cell.length_b   1.000
_cell.length_c   1.000
_cell.angle_alpha   90.00
_cell.angle_beta   90.00
_cell.angle_gamma   90.00
#
_symmetry.space_group_name_H-M   'P 1'
#
loop_
_entity.id
_entity.type
_entity.pdbx_description
1 polymer ?
#
loop_
_entity_poly.entity_id
_entity_poly.type
_entity_poly.pdbx_seq_one_letter_code
_entity_poly.pdbx_strand_id
1 'polypeptide(L)' 'MLTDRRQEDAARRALDAVRRALEALETGMTPDAVLTDAEEALDALGELTGRTAKEEIVSRIFSRFCVGK' A
#
# COMPACT_ATOMS: atom_id res chain seq x y z
N MET A 1 1.07 21.80 16.31
CA MET A 1 1.79 21.57 15.03
C MET A 1 3.08 20.81 15.33
N LEU A 2 2.97 19.48 15.41
CA LEU A 2 4.07 18.53 15.59
C LEU A 2 4.18 17.71 14.28
N THR A 3 4.26 18.44 13.18
CA THR A 3 3.92 18.01 11.81
C THR A 3 5.12 17.48 11.02
N ASP A 4 6.17 16.99 11.68
CA ASP A 4 7.46 16.81 10.99
C ASP A 4 7.86 15.34 10.83
N ARG A 5 8.15 14.60 11.90
CA ARG A 5 8.72 13.24 11.77
C ARG A 5 7.75 12.11 11.48
N ARG A 6 6.66 12.01 12.26
CA ARG A 6 5.78 10.83 12.17
C ARG A 6 5.08 10.74 10.81
N GLN A 7 4.72 11.88 10.24
CA GLN A 7 4.13 11.91 8.90
C GLN A 7 5.19 11.65 7.83
N GLU A 8 6.40 12.20 7.96
CA GLU A 8 7.48 11.85 7.04
C GLU A 8 7.80 10.35 7.06
N ASP A 9 7.88 9.73 8.25
CA ASP A 9 8.14 8.30 8.42
C ASP A 9 7.01 7.45 7.81
N ALA A 10 5.75 7.83 7.98
CA ALA A 10 4.63 7.16 7.37
C ALA A 10 4.63 7.28 5.84
N ALA A 11 4.96 8.46 5.30
CA ALA A 11 5.08 8.67 3.86
C ALA A 11 6.26 7.88 3.25
N ARG A 12 7.40 7.80 3.94
CA ARG A 12 8.55 6.98 3.52
C ARG A 12 8.19 5.49 3.48
N ARG A 13 7.59 4.97 4.55
CA ARG A 13 7.13 3.57 4.59
C ARG A 13 6.16 3.25 3.46
N ALA A 14 5.19 4.13 3.21
CA ALA A 14 4.26 3.97 2.11
C ALA A 14 4.97 3.89 0.75
N LEU A 15 5.92 4.79 0.49
CA LEU A 15 6.68 4.82 -0.75
C LEU A 15 7.52 3.55 -0.93
N ASP A 16 8.21 3.11 0.11
CA ASP A 16 9.06 1.92 0.06
C ASP A 16 8.24 0.65 -0.17
N ALA A 17 7.08 0.54 0.47
CA ALA A 17 6.15 -0.57 0.25
C ALA A 17 5.60 -0.58 -1.19
N VAL A 18 5.21 0.57 -1.76
CA VAL A 18 4.79 0.65 -3.17
C VAL A 18 5.91 0.23 -4.13
N ARG A 19 7.17 0.60 -3.85
CA ARG A 19 8.32 0.20 -4.67
C ARG A 19 8.52 -1.31 -4.64
N ARG A 20 8.43 -1.94 -3.46
CA ARG A 20 8.51 -3.41 -3.35
C ARG A 20 7.38 -4.11 -4.10
N ALA A 21 6.14 -3.60 -3.98
CA ALA A 21 5.01 -4.13 -4.74
C ALA A 21 5.24 -4.04 -6.26
N LEU A 22 5.80 -2.92 -6.74
CA LEU A 22 6.13 -2.75 -8.16
C LEU A 22 7.24 -3.71 -8.60
N GLU A 23 8.32 -3.83 -7.82
CA GLU A 23 9.41 -4.76 -8.11
C GLU A 23 8.92 -6.22 -8.12
N ALA A 24 8.06 -6.60 -7.18
CA ALA A 24 7.43 -7.92 -7.13
C ALA A 24 6.57 -8.18 -8.39
N LEU A 25 5.84 -7.18 -8.88
CA LEU A 25 5.09 -7.27 -10.14
C LEU A 25 6.03 -7.45 -11.34
N GLU A 26 7.08 -6.63 -11.43
CA GLU A 26 8.02 -6.64 -12.57
C GLU A 26 8.86 -7.93 -12.62
N THR A 27 9.16 -8.51 -11.46
CA THR A 27 9.92 -9.76 -11.35
C THR A 27 9.04 -11.01 -11.48
N GLY A 28 7.73 -10.86 -11.63
CA GLY A 28 6.79 -11.98 -11.80
C GLY A 28 6.57 -12.79 -10.53
N MET A 29 6.69 -12.16 -9.35
CA MET A 29 6.35 -12.78 -8.07
C MET A 29 4.85 -13.10 -8.00
N THR A 30 4.47 -13.92 -7.02
CA THR A 30 3.07 -14.29 -6.84
C THR A 30 2.21 -13.07 -6.49
N PRO A 31 0.92 -13.07 -6.89
CA PRO A 31 0.00 -11.99 -6.53
C PRO A 31 -0.06 -11.71 -5.03
N ASP A 32 0.04 -12.74 -4.17
CA ASP A 32 0.05 -12.61 -2.72
C ASP A 32 1.25 -11.80 -2.20
N ALA A 33 2.42 -11.93 -2.83
CA ALA A 33 3.61 -11.16 -2.47
C ALA A 33 3.42 -9.67 -2.78
N VAL A 34 2.90 -9.36 -3.98
CA VAL A 34 2.55 -7.99 -4.39
C VAL A 34 1.50 -7.40 -3.45
N LEU A 35 0.51 -8.20 -3.06
CA LEU A 35 -0.59 -7.77 -2.20
C LEU A 35 -0.13 -7.41 -0.80
N THR A 36 0.79 -8.19 -0.24
CA THR A 36 1.36 -7.93 1.09
C THR A 36 2.00 -6.54 1.15
N ASP A 37 2.81 -6.20 0.15
CA ASP A 37 3.45 -4.88 0.07
C ASP A 37 2.44 -3.76 -0.21
N ALA A 38 1.40 -4.01 -1.01
CA ALA A 38 0.34 -3.04 -1.26
C ALA A 38 -0.46 -2.73 0.02
N GLU A 39 -0.79 -3.72 0.84
CA GLU A 39 -1.49 -3.52 2.12
C GLU A 39 -0.66 -2.70 3.11
N GLU A 40 0.66 -2.96 3.18
CA GLU A 40 1.57 -2.18 4.03
C GLU A 40 1.62 -0.70 3.61
N ALA A 41 1.63 -0.44 2.30
CA ALA A 41 1.57 0.92 1.78
C ALA A 41 0.28 1.64 2.21
N LEU A 42 -0.86 0.95 2.15
CA LEU A 42 -2.15 1.50 2.52
C LEU A 42 -2.28 1.76 4.02
N ASP A 43 -1.72 0.89 4.85
CA ASP A 43 -1.67 1.09 6.30
C ASP A 43 -0.87 2.35 6.65
N ALA A 44 0.32 2.51 6.05
CA ALA A 44 1.17 3.67 6.27
C ALA A 44 0.50 4.98 5.77
N LEU A 45 -0.21 4.95 4.65
CA LEU A 45 -1.01 6.10 4.18
C LEU A 45 -2.21 6.39 5.10
N GLY A 46 -2.78 5.35 5.72
CA GLY A 46 -3.87 5.51 6.67
C GLY A 46 -3.44 6.27 7.93
N GLU A 47 -2.22 6.06 8.38
CA GLU A 47 -1.61 6.82 9.48
C GLU A 47 -1.46 8.32 9.16
N LEU A 48 -1.22 8.67 7.89
CA LEU A 48 -1.10 10.07 7.46
C LEU A 48 -2.43 10.82 7.46
N THR A 49 -3.48 10.15 6.99
CA THR A 49 -4.80 10.76 6.77
C THR A 49 -5.71 10.68 7.99
N GLY A 50 -5.29 9.94 9.02
CA GLY A 50 -6.13 9.63 10.19
C GLY A 50 -7.35 8.77 9.86
N ARG A 51 -7.36 8.20 8.65
CA ARG A 51 -8.39 7.30 8.16
C ARG A 51 -7.71 5.98 7.88
N THR A 52 -8.22 4.88 8.42
CA THR A 52 -7.88 3.55 7.92
C THR A 52 -8.49 3.41 6.52
N ALA A 53 -7.82 3.98 5.51
CA ALA A 53 -8.18 3.90 4.10
C ALA A 53 -8.03 2.46 3.54
N LYS A 54 -7.64 1.53 4.43
CA LYS A 54 -7.44 0.10 4.18
C LYS A 54 -8.65 -0.50 3.48
N GLU A 55 -9.85 -0.47 4.05
CA GLU A 55 -10.99 -1.18 3.47
C GLU A 55 -11.40 -0.65 2.08
N GLU A 56 -11.44 0.67 1.89
CA GLU A 56 -11.95 1.27 0.66
C GLU A 56 -10.96 1.12 -0.51
N ILE A 57 -9.65 1.24 -0.24
CA ILE A 57 -8.62 1.12 -1.28
C ILE A 57 -8.33 -0.34 -1.59
N VAL A 58 -8.25 -1.21 -0.57
CA VAL A 58 -8.12 -2.66 -0.75
C VAL A 58 -9.26 -3.18 -1.64
N SER A 59 -10.51 -2.76 -1.38
CA SER A 59 -11.66 -3.12 -2.21
C SER A 59 -11.50 -2.71 -3.69
N ARG A 60 -11.01 -1.51 -3.99
CA ARG A 60 -10.78 -1.06 -5.39
C ARG A 60 -9.60 -1.75 -6.07
N ILE A 61 -8.58 -2.12 -5.32
CA ILE A 61 -7.45 -2.91 -5.84
C ILE A 61 -7.98 -4.29 -6.21
N PHE A 62 -8.66 -4.99 -5.30
CA PHE A 62 -9.27 -6.29 -5.57
C PHE A 62 -10.31 -6.27 -6.69
N SER A 63 -11.08 -5.18 -6.86
CA SER A 63 -12.02 -5.07 -7.99
C SER A 63 -11.33 -5.07 -9.35
N ARG A 64 -10.03 -4.78 -9.42
CA ARG A 64 -9.22 -4.86 -10.65
C ARG A 64 -8.46 -6.17 -10.78
N PHE A 65 -8.06 -6.79 -9.67
CA PHE A 65 -7.33 -8.07 -9.69
C PHE A 65 -8.25 -9.30 -9.80
N CYS A 66 -9.50 -9.23 -9.34
CA CYS A 66 -10.47 -10.34 -9.43
C CYS A 66 -11.28 -10.37 -10.76
N VAL A 67 -11.10 -9.43 -11.68
CA VAL A 67 -11.72 -9.52 -13.02
C VAL A 67 -10.78 -10.26 -13.96
N GLY A 68 -10.58 -11.54 -13.64
CA GLY A 68 -9.63 -12.42 -14.31
C GLY A 68 -10.05 -13.88 -14.27
N LYS A 69 -11.36 -14.15 -14.27
CA LYS A 69 -11.98 -15.49 -14.37
C LYS A 69 -11.89 -16.37 -13.12
#